data_AF-A0AA90NZJ4-F1
#
_entry.id   AF-A0AA90NZJ4-F1
#
_cell.length_a   1.000
_cell.length_b   1.000
_cell.length_c   1.000
_cell.angle_alpha   90.00
_cell.angle_beta   90.00
_cell.angle_gamma   90.00
#
_symmetry.space_group_name_H-M   'P 1'
#
loop_
_entity.id
_entity.type
_entity.pdbx_description
1 polymer ?
#
loop_
_entity_poly.entity_id
_entity_poly.type
_entity_poly.pdbx_seq_one_letter_code
_entity_poly.pdbx_strand_id
1 'polypeptide(L)'
;MVYNPKKMDHLQFNRQYRDDLDENFEGIKDEIIEINKQNETMDARLTSVILNPTGGGNPEVVAARMSREGEEHPSLFAHLTAMEKDILDDKVNIQALMEYQERLQMKINIDEAEDKYYYVDGNWGWDENVGNTSFAPFKTIQKALDMIPQSTTGGAVTIFITDDVYEEDLVLRNKQGSDIRIVGNQEVPTNVKINSFYAVNIDAYLNISGIEATTAITNGFLYDRCSYVNTNNCVVQVNKKASGLNGILYSASRGVISGCTVSNNVNGIIANFNSQITVESNNTGTGNTNGITSARSTIHKSGSHTVTGTTKNEHYYSGGQIVSGGIV
;
A
#
# COMPACT_ATOMS: atom_id res chain seq x y z
N MET A 1 23.31 -77.41 -31.73
CA MET A 1 22.87 -76.37 -30.79
C MET A 1 21.84 -76.98 -29.86
N VAL A 2 22.17 -77.12 -28.58
CA VAL A 2 21.26 -77.71 -27.58
C VAL A 2 20.29 -76.61 -27.12
N TYR A 3 19.00 -76.81 -27.36
CA TYR A 3 17.94 -75.94 -26.82
C TYR A 3 17.95 -76.06 -25.30
N ASN A 4 18.16 -74.95 -24.59
CA ASN A 4 18.14 -74.91 -23.13
C ASN A 4 16.81 -74.30 -22.66
N PRO A 5 15.86 -75.12 -22.17
CA PRO A 5 14.51 -74.67 -21.79
C PRO A 5 14.53 -73.64 -20.63
N LYS A 6 15.60 -73.61 -19.84
CA LYS A 6 15.71 -72.74 -18.65
C LYS A 6 15.86 -71.24 -18.97
N LYS A 7 16.17 -70.86 -20.21
CA LYS A 7 16.23 -69.43 -20.59
C LYS A 7 14.84 -68.81 -20.81
N MET A 8 13.81 -69.62 -21.08
CA MET A 8 12.45 -69.14 -21.27
C MET A 8 11.69 -68.95 -19.95
N ASP A 9 11.94 -69.82 -18.96
CA ASP A 9 11.33 -69.72 -17.63
C ASP A 9 11.75 -68.44 -16.88
N HIS A 10 12.97 -67.94 -17.08
CA HIS A 10 13.44 -66.73 -16.40
C HIS A 10 12.79 -65.42 -16.90
N LEU A 11 12.22 -65.39 -18.11
CA LEU A 11 11.54 -64.20 -18.63
C LEU A 11 10.12 -64.06 -18.06
N GLN A 12 9.42 -65.17 -17.82
CA GLN A 12 8.04 -65.15 -17.28
C GLN A 12 7.96 -64.84 -15.77
N PHE A 13 9.06 -65.06 -15.02
CA PHE A 13 9.15 -64.74 -13.59
C PHE A 13 9.95 -63.45 -13.29
N ASN A 14 10.47 -62.75 -14.32
CA ASN A 14 11.11 -61.46 -14.13
C ASN A 14 10.04 -60.36 -14.08
N ARG A 15 9.78 -59.85 -12.87
CA ARG A 15 8.80 -58.79 -12.61
C ARG A 15 9.01 -57.57 -13.50
N GLN A 16 10.26 -57.14 -13.69
CA GLN A 16 10.56 -55.94 -14.47
C GLN A 16 10.19 -56.11 -15.95
N TYR A 17 10.42 -57.28 -16.53
CA TYR A 17 10.01 -57.56 -17.91
C TYR A 17 8.48 -57.60 -18.08
N ARG A 18 7.74 -58.03 -17.05
CA ARG A 18 6.28 -58.01 -17.06
C ARG A 18 5.75 -56.59 -16.93
N ASP A 19 6.32 -55.80 -16.03
CA ASP A 19 5.95 -54.40 -15.84
C ASP A 19 6.21 -53.58 -17.12
N ASP A 20 7.37 -53.78 -17.78
CA ASP A 20 7.70 -53.14 -19.06
C ASP A 20 6.73 -53.55 -20.18
N LEU A 21 6.30 -54.82 -20.22
CA LEU A 21 5.31 -55.30 -21.20
C LEU A 21 3.93 -54.69 -20.95
N ASP A 22 3.48 -54.66 -19.70
CA ASP A 22 2.18 -54.11 -19.31
C ASP A 22 2.13 -52.60 -19.59
N GLU A 23 3.20 -51.86 -19.33
CA GLU A 23 3.32 -50.42 -19.66
C GLU A 23 3.28 -50.18 -21.17
N ASN A 24 3.96 -51.02 -21.97
CA ASN A 24 3.88 -50.94 -23.43
C ASN A 24 2.46 -51.25 -23.94
N PHE A 25 1.74 -52.21 -23.34
CA PHE A 25 0.37 -52.53 -23.72
C PHE A 25 -0.62 -51.40 -23.37
N GLU A 26 -0.45 -50.74 -22.23
CA GLU A 26 -1.25 -49.55 -21.88
C GLU A 26 -0.93 -48.38 -22.81
N GLY A 27 0.35 -48.14 -23.14
CA GLY A 27 0.73 -47.11 -24.12
C GLY A 27 0.09 -47.34 -25.51
N ILE A 28 0.10 -48.59 -25.99
CA ILE A 28 -0.57 -48.97 -27.25
C ILE A 28 -2.10 -48.76 -27.16
N LYS A 29 -2.71 -49.08 -26.01
CA LYS A 29 -4.15 -48.91 -25.81
C LYS A 29 -4.55 -47.43 -25.83
N ASP A 30 -3.78 -46.57 -25.18
CA ASP A 30 -4.03 -45.13 -25.19
C ASP A 30 -3.84 -44.53 -26.59
N GLU A 31 -2.83 -44.99 -27.34
CA GLU A 31 -2.60 -44.55 -28.72
C GLU A 31 -3.74 -45.01 -29.65
N ILE A 32 -4.28 -46.22 -29.46
CA ILE A 32 -5.47 -46.70 -30.21
C ILE A 32 -6.71 -45.85 -29.89
N ILE A 33 -6.91 -45.46 -28.63
CA ILE A 33 -8.03 -44.59 -28.23
C ILE A 33 -7.91 -43.23 -28.93
N GLU A 34 -6.72 -42.65 -28.95
CA GLU A 34 -6.48 -41.36 -29.60
C GLU A 34 -6.65 -41.44 -31.12
N ILE A 35 -6.14 -42.49 -31.76
CA ILE A 35 -6.34 -42.75 -33.21
C ILE A 35 -7.83 -42.87 -33.54
N ASN A 36 -8.61 -43.59 -32.72
CA ASN A 36 -10.06 -43.71 -32.95
C ASN A 36 -10.76 -42.36 -32.83
N LYS A 37 -10.39 -41.54 -31.85
CA LYS A 37 -10.93 -40.18 -31.67
C LYS A 37 -10.59 -39.27 -32.86
N GLN A 38 -9.37 -39.38 -33.38
CA GLN A 38 -8.93 -38.67 -34.57
C GLN A 38 -9.69 -39.13 -35.82
N ASN A 39 -9.92 -40.44 -35.97
CA ASN A 39 -10.70 -41.00 -37.08
C ASN A 39 -12.16 -40.55 -37.03
N GLU A 40 -12.81 -40.56 -35.86
CA GLU A 40 -14.18 -40.04 -35.69
C GLU A 40 -14.27 -38.56 -36.07
N THR A 41 -13.27 -37.76 -35.67
CA THR A 41 -13.17 -36.34 -36.03
C THR A 41 -12.95 -36.17 -37.54
N MET A 42 -12.13 -37.01 -38.15
CA MET A 42 -11.82 -36.99 -39.58
C MET A 42 -13.03 -37.42 -40.42
N ASP A 43 -13.77 -38.45 -40.00
CA ASP A 43 -14.99 -38.91 -40.65
C ASP A 43 -16.11 -37.87 -40.59
N ALA A 44 -16.26 -37.17 -39.46
CA ALA A 44 -17.17 -36.03 -39.36
C ALA A 44 -16.78 -34.91 -40.35
N ARG A 45 -15.48 -34.64 -40.52
CA ARG A 45 -14.97 -33.65 -41.49
C ARG A 45 -15.07 -34.11 -42.94
N LEU A 46 -14.87 -35.39 -43.26
CA LEU A 46 -15.03 -35.93 -44.62
C LEU A 46 -16.50 -35.97 -45.04
N THR A 47 -17.40 -36.34 -44.12
CA THR A 47 -18.85 -36.27 -44.33
C THR A 47 -19.31 -34.84 -44.60
N SER A 48 -18.57 -33.85 -44.11
CA SER A 48 -18.87 -32.42 -44.30
C SER A 48 -18.53 -31.83 -45.67
N VAL A 49 -17.84 -32.57 -46.56
CA VAL A 49 -17.63 -32.19 -47.98
C VAL A 49 -18.90 -32.44 -48.81
N ILE A 50 -19.87 -33.19 -48.26
CA ILE A 50 -21.18 -33.40 -48.87
C ILE A 50 -22.06 -32.20 -48.56
N LEU A 51 -22.39 -31.45 -49.61
CA LEU A 51 -23.40 -30.39 -49.61
C LEU A 51 -24.76 -30.97 -49.19
N ASN A 52 -25.19 -30.73 -47.95
CA ASN A 52 -26.52 -31.12 -47.50
C ASN A 52 -27.53 -30.01 -47.86
N PRO A 53 -28.63 -30.31 -48.57
CA PRO A 53 -29.66 -29.33 -48.86
C PRO A 53 -30.29 -28.85 -47.55
N THR A 54 -30.17 -27.55 -47.27
CA THR A 54 -30.97 -26.92 -46.22
C THR A 54 -32.39 -26.78 -46.72
N GLY A 55 -33.39 -26.92 -45.84
CA GLY A 55 -34.81 -26.83 -46.17
C GLY A 55 -35.19 -25.47 -46.75
N GLY A 56 -34.94 -25.28 -48.07
CA GLY A 56 -35.27 -24.09 -48.85
C GLY A 56 -34.09 -23.17 -49.23
N GLY A 57 -32.84 -23.52 -48.95
CA GLY A 57 -31.66 -22.66 -49.21
C GLY A 57 -30.53 -23.35 -49.99
N ASN A 58 -29.58 -22.55 -50.49
CA ASN A 58 -28.36 -23.04 -51.14
C ASN A 58 -27.65 -24.04 -50.22
N PRO A 59 -27.07 -25.11 -50.77
CA PRO A 59 -26.37 -26.09 -49.94
C PRO A 59 -25.15 -25.44 -49.25
N GLU A 60 -24.95 -25.77 -47.98
CA GLU A 60 -23.84 -25.27 -47.17
C GLU A 60 -22.93 -26.42 -46.75
N VAL A 61 -21.66 -26.10 -46.47
CA VAL A 61 -20.70 -27.03 -45.89
C VAL A 61 -21.11 -27.31 -44.45
N VAL A 62 -21.38 -28.57 -44.11
CA VAL A 62 -21.89 -28.99 -42.78
C VAL A 62 -20.91 -28.61 -41.66
N ALA A 63 -19.60 -28.66 -41.92
CA ALA A 63 -18.58 -28.26 -40.95
C ALA A 63 -18.64 -26.77 -40.59
N ALA A 64 -19.18 -25.92 -41.46
CA ALA A 64 -19.34 -24.51 -41.17
C ALA A 64 -20.43 -24.26 -40.10
N ARG A 65 -21.26 -25.26 -39.79
CA ARG A 65 -22.29 -25.20 -38.75
C ARG A 65 -21.81 -25.74 -37.40
N MET A 66 -20.59 -26.23 -37.32
CA MET A 66 -20.06 -26.83 -36.10
C MET A 66 -19.29 -25.77 -35.32
N SER A 67 -19.62 -25.59 -34.04
CA SER A 67 -18.86 -24.74 -33.14
C SER A 67 -17.49 -25.35 -32.82
N ARG A 68 -16.60 -24.56 -32.20
CA ARG A 68 -15.27 -25.03 -31.79
C ARG A 68 -15.35 -26.14 -30.74
N GLU A 69 -16.45 -26.17 -29.99
CA GLU A 69 -16.76 -27.13 -28.93
C GLU A 69 -17.53 -28.36 -29.46
N GLY A 70 -17.80 -28.42 -30.77
CA GLY A 70 -18.41 -29.58 -31.44
C GLY A 70 -19.94 -29.57 -31.49
N GLU A 71 -20.60 -28.44 -31.20
CA GLU A 71 -22.06 -28.30 -31.31
C GLU A 71 -22.47 -28.06 -32.77
N GLU A 72 -23.39 -28.86 -33.30
CA GLU A 72 -23.93 -28.67 -34.66
C GLU A 72 -25.14 -27.74 -34.65
N HIS A 73 -25.06 -26.65 -35.39
CA HIS A 73 -26.15 -25.69 -35.57
C HIS A 73 -27.03 -26.03 -36.79
N PRO A 74 -28.33 -25.65 -36.81
CA PRO A 74 -29.24 -25.97 -37.92
C PRO A 74 -28.84 -25.39 -39.30
N SER A 75 -28.09 -24.28 -39.31
CA SER A 75 -27.56 -23.61 -40.51
C SER A 75 -26.30 -22.82 -40.16
N LEU A 76 -25.51 -22.43 -41.17
CA LEU A 76 -24.36 -21.53 -40.98
C LEU A 76 -24.81 -20.19 -40.38
N PHE A 77 -25.96 -19.67 -40.81
CA PHE A 77 -26.52 -18.43 -40.27
C PHE A 77 -26.82 -18.55 -38.78
N ALA A 78 -27.38 -19.67 -38.33
CA ALA A 78 -27.64 -19.91 -36.91
C ALA A 78 -26.34 -19.96 -36.08
N HIS A 79 -25.29 -20.59 -36.62
CA HIS A 79 -23.97 -20.61 -35.98
C HIS A 79 -23.37 -19.20 -35.87
N LEU A 80 -23.36 -18.43 -36.97
CA LEU A 80 -22.83 -17.06 -36.96
C LEU A 80 -23.61 -16.14 -36.01
N THR A 81 -24.93 -16.32 -35.92
CA THR A 81 -25.78 -15.56 -34.99
C THR A 81 -25.46 -15.90 -33.53
N ALA A 82 -25.21 -17.18 -33.22
CA ALA A 82 -24.78 -17.60 -31.89
C ALA A 82 -23.42 -17.01 -31.53
N MET A 83 -22.44 -17.07 -32.44
CA MET A 83 -21.12 -16.44 -32.25
C MET A 83 -21.22 -14.93 -32.03
N GLU A 84 -22.06 -14.22 -32.79
CA GLU A 84 -22.25 -12.77 -32.63
C GLU A 84 -22.85 -12.43 -31.26
N LYS A 85 -23.78 -13.26 -30.77
CA LYS A 85 -24.35 -13.13 -29.43
C LYS A 85 -23.30 -13.36 -28.34
N ASP A 86 -22.48 -14.40 -28.45
CA ASP A 86 -21.42 -14.67 -27.47
C ASP A 86 -20.38 -13.53 -27.44
N ILE A 87 -20.02 -12.98 -28.60
CA ILE A 87 -19.15 -11.80 -28.70
C ILE A 87 -19.78 -10.57 -28.02
N LEU A 88 -21.10 -10.38 -28.16
CA LEU A 88 -21.82 -9.29 -27.51
C LEU A 88 -21.83 -9.45 -25.98
N ASP A 89 -22.09 -10.66 -25.48
CA ASP A 89 -22.10 -10.96 -24.05
C ASP A 89 -20.67 -10.80 -23.45
N ASP A 90 -19.63 -11.26 -24.14
CA ASP A 90 -18.24 -11.04 -23.75
C ASP A 90 -17.87 -9.56 -23.70
N LYS A 91 -18.33 -8.76 -24.68
CA LYS A 91 -18.10 -7.31 -24.70
C LYS A 91 -18.74 -6.61 -23.50
N VAL A 92 -19.95 -7.01 -23.09
CA VAL A 92 -20.62 -6.49 -21.89
C VAL A 92 -19.84 -6.87 -20.63
N ASN A 93 -19.37 -8.11 -20.53
CA ASN A 93 -18.58 -8.58 -19.39
C ASN A 93 -17.22 -7.86 -19.28
N ILE A 94 -16.52 -7.64 -20.40
CA ILE A 94 -15.27 -6.87 -20.44
C ILE A 94 -15.50 -5.42 -19.99
N GLN A 95 -16.57 -4.79 -20.45
CA GLN A 95 -16.91 -3.42 -20.05
C GLN A 95 -17.16 -3.33 -18.53
N ALA A 96 -17.91 -4.28 -17.97
CA ALA A 96 -18.15 -4.35 -16.52
C ALA A 96 -16.87 -4.59 -15.71
N LEU A 97 -15.93 -5.40 -16.23
CA LEU A 97 -14.62 -5.62 -15.63
C LEU A 97 -13.75 -4.36 -15.65
N MET A 98 -13.75 -3.61 -16.76
CA MET A 98 -13.03 -2.34 -16.87
C MET A 98 -13.56 -1.30 -15.88
N GLU A 99 -14.88 -1.13 -15.79
CA GLU A 99 -15.51 -0.24 -14.81
C GLU A 99 -15.21 -0.65 -13.36
N TYR A 100 -15.17 -1.96 -13.09
CA TYR A 100 -14.77 -2.48 -11.79
C TYR A 100 -13.28 -2.21 -11.48
N GLN A 101 -12.39 -2.35 -12.47
CA GLN A 101 -10.97 -2.01 -12.33
C GLN A 101 -10.77 -0.51 -12.05
N GLU A 102 -11.45 0.38 -12.77
CA GLU A 102 -11.39 1.83 -12.52
C GLU A 102 -11.86 2.18 -11.10
N ARG A 103 -12.94 1.54 -10.63
CA ARG A 103 -13.41 1.71 -9.25
C ARG A 103 -12.41 1.21 -8.21
N LEU A 104 -11.66 0.14 -8.50
CA LEU A 104 -10.60 -0.35 -7.62
C LEU A 104 -9.38 0.58 -7.63
N GLN A 105 -8.98 1.09 -8.79
CA GLN A 105 -7.90 2.08 -8.90
C GLN A 105 -8.26 3.36 -8.14
N MET A 106 -9.50 3.85 -8.25
CA MET A 106 -9.98 4.99 -7.48
C MET A 106 -10.02 4.72 -5.96
N LYS A 107 -10.32 3.48 -5.55
CA LYS A 107 -10.36 3.08 -4.13
C LYS A 107 -8.98 2.84 -3.51
N ILE A 108 -8.00 2.42 -4.30
CA ILE A 108 -6.64 2.12 -3.80
C ILE A 108 -5.67 3.30 -4.06
N ASN A 109 -6.01 4.22 -4.96
CA ASN A 109 -5.19 5.38 -5.35
C ASN A 109 -3.71 4.99 -5.57
N ILE A 110 -3.49 3.87 -6.26
CA ILE A 110 -2.14 3.38 -6.60
C ILE A 110 -1.59 4.36 -7.65
N ASP A 111 -0.77 5.28 -7.20
CA ASP A 111 -0.05 6.18 -8.09
C ASP A 111 1.22 5.51 -8.64
N GLU A 112 1.63 5.91 -9.84
CA GLU A 112 2.92 5.53 -10.39
C GLU A 112 4.07 6.05 -9.50
N ALA A 113 5.27 5.49 -9.65
CA ALA A 113 6.42 5.78 -8.79
C ALA A 113 7.06 7.16 -9.10
N GLU A 114 6.29 8.23 -8.98
CA GLU A 114 6.74 9.62 -9.20
C GLU A 114 6.66 10.45 -7.91
N ASP A 115 7.57 11.42 -7.79
CA ASP A 115 7.53 12.38 -6.69
C ASP A 115 6.34 13.33 -6.87
N LYS A 116 5.54 13.49 -5.82
CA LYS A 116 4.44 14.45 -5.78
C LYS A 116 4.81 15.66 -4.94
N TYR A 117 4.50 16.83 -5.47
CA TYR A 117 4.68 18.09 -4.77
C TYR A 117 3.32 18.78 -4.63
N TYR A 118 2.99 19.17 -3.41
CA TYR A 118 1.85 20.02 -3.11
C TYR A 118 2.33 21.31 -2.45
N TYR A 119 1.65 22.41 -2.72
CA TYR A 119 1.96 23.73 -2.19
C TYR A 119 0.74 24.25 -1.42
N VAL A 120 0.99 24.91 -0.29
CA VAL A 120 -0.05 25.49 0.58
C VAL A 120 0.32 26.95 0.87
N ASP A 121 -0.65 27.84 0.66
CA ASP A 121 -0.55 29.27 0.98
C ASP A 121 -1.91 29.76 1.50
N GLY A 122 -1.96 30.14 2.78
CA GLY A 122 -3.21 30.57 3.43
C GLY A 122 -3.78 31.88 2.90
N ASN A 123 -2.95 32.72 2.26
CA ASN A 123 -3.36 34.03 1.73
C ASN A 123 -3.84 33.95 0.28
N TRP A 124 -3.13 33.20 -0.56
CA TRP A 124 -3.36 33.15 -2.01
C TRP A 124 -3.93 31.82 -2.53
N GLY A 125 -3.93 30.78 -1.69
CA GLY A 125 -4.40 29.46 -2.07
C GLY A 125 -5.91 29.33 -2.18
N TRP A 126 -6.33 28.28 -2.88
CA TRP A 126 -7.74 27.88 -2.99
C TRP A 126 -7.87 26.35 -3.06
N ASP A 127 -8.79 25.76 -2.29
CA ASP A 127 -8.87 24.30 -2.14
C ASP A 127 -9.59 23.58 -3.30
N GLU A 128 -10.08 24.34 -4.27
CA GLU A 128 -10.72 23.82 -5.50
C GLU A 128 -9.70 23.49 -6.61
N ASN A 129 -8.40 23.79 -6.46
CA ASN A 129 -7.37 23.34 -7.40
C ASN A 129 -6.83 21.95 -7.04
N VAL A 130 -5.70 21.60 -7.66
CA VAL A 130 -4.94 20.37 -7.46
C VAL A 130 -3.65 20.59 -6.66
N GLY A 131 -3.32 21.84 -6.29
CA GLY A 131 -2.21 22.20 -5.40
C GLY A 131 -0.80 21.84 -5.89
N ASN A 132 -0.64 21.38 -7.13
CA ASN A 132 0.61 20.78 -7.63
C ASN A 132 1.64 21.80 -8.15
N THR A 133 1.34 23.10 -8.06
CA THR A 133 2.27 24.17 -8.43
C THR A 133 2.22 25.29 -7.41
N SER A 134 3.32 26.03 -7.25
CA SER A 134 3.39 27.18 -6.35
C SER A 134 2.50 28.36 -6.79
N PHE A 135 2.04 28.40 -8.05
CA PHE A 135 1.14 29.44 -8.55
C PHE A 135 -0.34 29.12 -8.34
N ALA A 136 -0.66 27.86 -8.00
CA ALA A 136 -2.00 27.42 -7.64
C ALA A 136 -1.92 26.52 -6.39
N PRO A 137 -1.52 27.08 -5.23
CA PRO A 137 -1.43 26.34 -3.98
C PRO A 137 -2.82 26.08 -3.39
N PHE A 138 -2.92 25.07 -2.53
CA PHE A 138 -4.06 24.91 -1.64
C PHE A 138 -4.12 26.03 -0.61
N LYS A 139 -5.31 26.33 -0.10
CA LYS A 139 -5.49 27.28 0.99
C LYS A 139 -5.21 26.63 2.34
N THR A 140 -5.58 25.37 2.49
CA THR A 140 -5.51 24.65 3.76
C THR A 140 -4.47 23.53 3.72
N ILE A 141 -3.82 23.27 4.86
CA ILE A 141 -2.86 22.18 4.97
C ILE A 141 -3.61 20.85 4.97
N GLN A 142 -4.80 20.78 5.61
CA GLN A 142 -5.58 19.56 5.63
C GLN A 142 -5.96 19.11 4.21
N LYS A 143 -6.30 20.03 3.31
CA LYS A 143 -6.56 19.70 1.91
C LYS A 143 -5.36 19.00 1.27
N ALA A 144 -4.14 19.51 1.48
CA ALA A 144 -2.93 18.88 0.97
C ALA A 144 -2.71 17.47 1.55
N LEU A 145 -2.96 17.28 2.85
CA LEU A 145 -2.86 15.97 3.51
C LEU A 145 -3.88 14.96 2.96
N ASP A 146 -5.08 15.42 2.62
CA ASP A 146 -6.14 14.59 2.05
C ASP A 146 -5.81 14.12 0.63
N MET A 147 -5.00 14.87 -0.11
CA MET A 147 -4.54 14.49 -1.45
C MET A 147 -3.47 13.39 -1.44
N ILE A 148 -2.80 13.15 -0.31
CA ILE A 148 -1.81 12.08 -0.19
C ILE A 148 -2.52 10.73 -0.43
N PRO A 149 -2.07 9.90 -1.38
CA PRO A 149 -2.65 8.58 -1.60
C PRO A 149 -2.59 7.70 -0.35
N GLN A 150 -3.54 6.79 -0.19
CA GLN A 150 -3.54 5.86 0.94
C GLN A 150 -2.36 4.89 0.86
N SER A 151 -2.07 4.41 -0.34
CA SER A 151 -0.92 3.56 -0.63
C SER A 151 -0.23 4.06 -1.89
N THR A 152 1.09 4.10 -1.87
CA THR A 152 1.94 4.51 -3.00
C THR A 152 2.95 3.41 -3.27
N THR A 153 3.20 3.09 -4.53
CA THR A 153 4.15 2.03 -4.91
C THR A 153 5.58 2.55 -5.13
N GLY A 154 5.81 3.85 -4.89
CA GLY A 154 7.11 4.54 -5.01
C GLY A 154 6.92 6.06 -4.95
N GLY A 155 8.00 6.81 -5.16
CA GLY A 155 8.01 8.29 -5.10
C GLY A 155 7.96 8.85 -3.67
N ALA A 156 8.21 10.14 -3.52
CA ALA A 156 8.01 10.88 -2.27
C ALA A 156 6.89 11.92 -2.43
N VAL A 157 6.05 12.08 -1.42
CA VAL A 157 5.02 13.13 -1.36
C VAL A 157 5.52 14.25 -0.46
N THR A 158 5.77 15.42 -1.04
CA THR A 158 6.25 16.61 -0.33
C THR A 158 5.20 17.72 -0.36
N ILE A 159 4.83 18.22 0.81
CA ILE A 159 3.96 19.38 0.99
C ILE A 159 4.82 20.56 1.45
N PHE A 160 4.86 21.62 0.66
CA PHE A 160 5.50 22.89 1.00
C PHE A 160 4.45 23.85 1.54
N ILE A 161 4.71 24.43 2.71
CA ILE A 161 3.78 25.32 3.42
C ILE A 161 4.44 26.69 3.56
N THR A 162 3.79 27.74 3.07
CA THR A 162 4.26 29.12 3.27
C THR A 162 3.90 29.63 4.66
N ASP A 163 4.65 30.63 5.12
CA ASP A 163 4.40 31.36 6.36
C ASP A 163 2.96 31.86 6.44
N ASP A 164 2.20 31.37 7.42
CA ASP A 164 0.87 31.85 7.78
C ASP A 164 0.40 31.24 9.12
N VAL A 165 -0.76 31.68 9.59
CA VAL A 165 -1.52 31.07 10.69
C VAL A 165 -2.65 30.22 10.11
N TYR A 166 -2.46 28.91 10.14
CA TYR A 166 -3.45 27.91 9.74
C TYR A 166 -4.19 27.42 10.99
N GLU A 167 -5.40 27.92 11.24
CA GLU A 167 -6.22 27.53 12.40
C GLU A 167 -6.84 26.12 12.26
N GLU A 168 -6.00 25.13 11.96
CA GLU A 168 -6.38 23.77 11.61
C GLU A 168 -5.81 22.75 12.62
N ASP A 169 -6.63 21.77 13.00
CA ASP A 169 -6.17 20.54 13.64
C ASP A 169 -5.89 19.50 12.56
N LEU A 170 -4.61 19.31 12.24
CA LEU A 170 -4.17 18.49 11.14
C LEU A 170 -4.21 17.01 11.50
N VAL A 171 -4.73 16.21 10.57
CA VAL A 171 -4.94 14.78 10.77
C VAL A 171 -4.46 14.00 9.55
N LEU A 172 -3.45 13.14 9.75
CA LEU A 172 -2.95 12.21 8.74
C LEU A 172 -3.24 10.77 9.18
N ARG A 173 -3.96 9.99 8.37
CA ARG A 173 -4.35 8.61 8.76
C ARG A 173 -4.11 7.58 7.67
N ASN A 174 -3.80 6.37 8.11
CA ASN A 174 -3.85 5.14 7.32
C ASN A 174 -3.03 5.21 6.02
N LYS A 175 -1.82 5.78 6.08
CA LYS A 175 -0.92 5.89 4.92
C LYS A 175 0.09 4.75 4.93
N GLN A 176 0.38 4.20 3.75
CA GLN A 176 1.31 3.09 3.57
C GLN A 176 2.23 3.35 2.37
N GLY A 177 3.52 3.04 2.50
CA GLY A 177 4.47 3.12 1.38
C GLY A 177 5.43 4.32 1.46
N SER A 178 5.24 5.31 0.58
CA SER A 178 6.19 6.37 0.20
C SER A 178 6.61 7.27 1.35
N ASP A 179 7.77 7.90 1.20
CA ASP A 179 8.20 9.03 2.02
C ASP A 179 7.20 10.19 1.97
N ILE A 180 6.66 10.58 3.13
CA ILE A 180 5.79 11.74 3.29
C ILE A 180 6.58 12.85 3.97
N ARG A 181 6.65 14.03 3.37
CA ARG A 181 7.39 15.19 3.87
C ARG A 181 6.47 16.40 3.97
N ILE A 182 6.32 16.94 5.18
CA ILE A 182 5.54 18.14 5.47
C ILE A 182 6.55 19.21 5.89
N VAL A 183 6.70 20.25 5.07
CA VAL A 183 7.80 21.21 5.16
C VAL A 183 7.23 22.62 5.26
N GLY A 184 7.30 23.19 6.46
CA GLY A 184 7.08 24.61 6.72
C GLY A 184 8.38 25.40 6.68
N ASN A 185 8.48 26.43 7.53
CA ASN A 185 9.64 27.31 7.59
C ASN A 185 10.73 26.73 8.50
N GLN A 186 11.77 26.16 7.89
CA GLN A 186 12.87 25.53 8.61
C GLN A 186 13.85 26.51 9.24
N GLU A 187 13.75 27.81 8.99
CA GLU A 187 14.57 28.83 9.64
C GLU A 187 13.83 29.45 10.83
N VAL A 188 12.53 29.71 10.65
CA VAL A 188 11.66 30.34 11.64
C VAL A 188 10.34 29.55 11.73
N PRO A 189 10.32 28.40 12.43
CA PRO A 189 9.13 27.54 12.52
C PRO A 189 7.89 28.24 13.06
N THR A 190 8.07 29.29 13.87
CA THR A 190 6.98 30.11 14.42
C THR A 190 6.25 30.95 13.37
N ASN A 191 6.71 30.98 12.12
CA ASN A 191 5.98 31.62 11.03
C ASN A 191 4.94 30.71 10.38
N VAL A 192 5.00 29.40 10.60
CA VAL A 192 3.98 28.44 10.14
C VAL A 192 3.27 27.88 11.36
N LYS A 193 2.09 28.41 11.68
CA LYS A 193 1.35 28.03 12.89
C LYS A 193 0.17 27.13 12.56
N ILE A 194 0.03 26.05 13.33
CA ILE A 194 -1.12 25.14 13.30
C ILE A 194 -1.73 25.03 14.70
N ASN A 195 -2.95 24.50 14.83
CA ASN A 195 -3.49 24.16 16.15
C ASN A 195 -2.74 22.95 16.72
N SER A 196 -2.83 21.80 16.02
CA SER A 196 -2.13 20.56 16.36
C SER A 196 -1.90 19.67 15.15
N PHE A 197 -1.03 18.66 15.30
CA PHE A 197 -0.81 17.63 14.30
C PHE A 197 -0.98 16.24 14.90
N TYR A 198 -1.84 15.43 14.29
CA TYR A 198 -2.10 14.05 14.67
C TYR A 198 -1.90 13.09 13.49
N ALA A 199 -0.88 12.24 13.57
CA ALA A 199 -0.68 11.14 12.64
C ALA A 199 -1.01 9.79 13.28
N VAL A 200 -1.75 8.95 12.56
CA VAL A 200 -2.16 7.63 13.06
C VAL A 200 -2.13 6.56 11.98
N ASN A 201 -1.63 5.38 12.34
CA ASN A 201 -1.50 4.23 11.44
C ASN A 201 -0.72 4.61 10.17
N ILE A 202 0.49 5.14 10.34
CA ILE A 202 1.37 5.53 9.24
C ILE A 202 2.45 4.48 9.08
N ASP A 203 2.35 3.68 8.03
CA ASP A 203 3.35 2.70 7.64
C ASP A 203 4.21 3.22 6.48
N ALA A 204 4.92 4.30 6.78
CA ALA A 204 5.77 5.03 5.86
C ALA A 204 6.80 5.86 6.66
N TYR A 205 7.80 6.42 5.97
CA TYR A 205 8.61 7.49 6.53
C TYR A 205 7.79 8.79 6.56
N LEU A 206 7.60 9.38 7.74
CA LEU A 206 6.95 10.68 7.90
C LEU A 206 7.96 11.71 8.41
N ASN A 207 8.17 12.78 7.66
CA ASN A 207 8.89 13.97 8.12
C ASN A 207 7.93 15.12 8.29
N ILE A 208 7.96 15.76 9.46
CA ILE A 208 7.32 17.05 9.69
C ILE A 208 8.37 18.03 10.19
N SER A 209 8.44 19.19 9.54
CA SER A 209 9.45 20.18 9.88
C SER A 209 9.04 21.64 9.72
N GLY A 210 9.59 22.51 10.55
CA GLY A 210 9.44 23.96 10.42
C GLY A 210 8.05 24.49 10.77
N ILE A 211 7.39 23.89 11.77
CA ILE A 211 5.99 24.22 12.13
C ILE A 211 5.86 24.42 13.65
N GLU A 212 5.04 25.39 14.06
CA GLU A 212 4.62 25.62 15.44
C GLU A 212 3.19 25.11 15.70
N ALA A 213 3.01 24.27 16.73
CA ALA A 213 1.68 23.88 17.23
C ALA A 213 1.26 24.78 18.41
N THR A 214 0.08 25.40 18.29
CA THR A 214 -0.35 26.52 19.15
C THR A 214 -1.56 26.22 20.04
N THR A 215 -2.17 25.05 19.96
CA THR A 215 -3.35 24.74 20.79
C THR A 215 -3.00 24.40 22.25
N ALA A 216 -3.89 24.74 23.19
CA ALA A 216 -3.80 24.40 24.61
C ALA A 216 -4.66 23.19 25.04
N ILE A 217 -5.46 22.63 24.11
CA ILE A 217 -6.48 21.61 24.41
C ILE A 217 -6.17 20.22 23.85
N THR A 218 -5.17 20.08 22.98
CA THR A 218 -4.65 18.79 22.51
C THR A 218 -3.10 18.76 22.57
N ASN A 219 -2.50 17.58 22.38
CA ASN A 219 -1.04 17.47 22.25
C ASN A 219 -0.56 18.29 21.04
N GLY A 220 0.66 18.85 21.09
CA GLY A 220 1.18 19.62 19.95
C GLY A 220 1.38 18.75 18.70
N PHE A 221 2.21 17.71 18.86
CA PHE A 221 2.43 16.69 17.85
C PHE A 221 2.16 15.32 18.46
N LEU A 222 1.30 14.53 17.83
CA LEU A 222 0.93 13.19 18.28
C LEU A 222 1.14 12.19 17.13
N TYR A 223 1.93 11.17 17.40
CA TYR A 223 2.16 10.04 16.50
C TYR A 223 1.69 8.75 17.17
N ASP A 224 0.70 8.09 16.59
CA ASP A 224 0.12 6.86 17.14
C ASP A 224 0.18 5.72 16.12
N ARG A 225 0.88 4.62 16.45
CA ARG A 225 1.11 3.51 15.52
C ARG A 225 1.75 3.96 14.20
N CYS A 226 2.87 4.68 14.29
CA CYS A 226 3.63 5.15 13.14
C CYS A 226 4.99 4.44 13.04
N SER A 227 5.31 3.88 11.87
CA SER A 227 6.50 3.04 11.64
C SER A 227 7.80 3.81 11.82
N TYR A 228 7.92 5.02 11.26
CA TYR A 228 9.06 5.91 11.50
C TYR A 228 8.70 7.38 11.26
N VAL A 229 8.88 8.23 12.28
CA VAL A 229 8.59 9.67 12.20
C VAL A 229 9.80 10.51 12.56
N ASN A 230 10.19 11.43 11.68
CA ASN A 230 11.16 12.49 11.93
C ASN A 230 10.43 13.80 12.26
N THR A 231 10.51 14.25 13.52
CA THR A 231 10.02 15.57 13.94
C THR A 231 11.20 16.53 14.00
N ASN A 232 11.30 17.45 13.05
CA ASN A 232 12.51 18.26 12.87
C ASN A 232 12.21 19.77 12.91
N ASN A 233 12.88 20.50 13.81
CA ASN A 233 12.72 21.95 13.94
C ASN A 233 11.26 22.40 14.08
N CYS A 234 10.52 21.75 14.98
CA CYS A 234 9.14 22.12 15.31
C CYS A 234 9.06 22.79 16.68
N VAL A 235 8.02 23.60 16.90
CA VAL A 235 7.85 24.40 18.12
C VAL A 235 6.53 24.05 18.81
N VAL A 236 6.57 23.89 20.14
CA VAL A 236 5.40 23.79 21.00
C VAL A 236 5.67 24.57 22.29
N GLN A 237 5.09 25.77 22.43
CA GLN A 237 5.37 26.64 23.59
C GLN A 237 4.13 27.06 24.39
N VAL A 238 2.94 26.84 23.83
CA VAL A 238 1.68 27.14 24.51
C VAL A 238 1.53 26.28 25.77
N ASN A 239 1.06 26.89 26.85
CA ASN A 239 0.96 26.22 28.14
C ASN A 239 -0.18 25.21 28.15
N LYS A 240 0.17 23.92 28.25
CA LYS A 240 -0.78 22.80 28.26
C LYS A 240 -0.78 22.00 29.57
N LYS A 241 -0.05 22.48 30.59
CA LYS A 241 0.10 21.75 31.87
C LYS A 241 -1.22 21.48 32.57
N ALA A 242 -2.07 22.52 32.64
CA ALA A 242 -3.35 22.44 33.33
C ALA A 242 -4.28 21.39 32.71
N SER A 243 -4.13 21.17 31.40
CA SER A 243 -4.92 20.21 30.62
C SER A 243 -4.36 18.77 30.65
N GLY A 244 -3.22 18.53 31.30
CA GLY A 244 -2.62 17.19 31.33
C GLY A 244 -1.89 16.77 30.04
N LEU A 245 -1.62 17.71 29.13
CA LEU A 245 -1.20 17.41 27.74
C LEU A 245 0.31 17.50 27.54
N ASN A 246 0.78 16.86 26.46
CA ASN A 246 2.19 16.75 26.11
C ASN A 246 2.54 17.65 24.91
N GLY A 247 3.84 17.95 24.79
CA GLY A 247 4.36 18.69 23.64
C GLY A 247 4.42 17.79 22.41
N ILE A 248 5.35 16.83 22.42
CA ILE A 248 5.54 15.82 21.38
C ILE A 248 5.33 14.43 22.00
N LEU A 249 4.38 13.68 21.47
CA LEU A 249 3.99 12.34 21.94
C LEU A 249 4.16 11.29 20.84
N TYR A 250 5.02 10.31 21.11
CA TYR A 250 5.12 9.06 20.35
C TYR A 250 4.41 7.95 21.12
N SER A 251 3.38 7.35 20.53
CA SER A 251 2.59 6.24 21.06
C SER A 251 2.68 5.06 20.10
N ALA A 252 3.17 3.90 20.56
CA ALA A 252 3.41 2.74 19.70
C ALA A 252 4.11 3.08 18.37
N SER A 253 5.10 3.99 18.42
CA SER A 253 5.72 4.58 17.24
C SER A 253 7.25 4.61 17.35
N ARG A 254 7.95 4.77 16.22
CA ARG A 254 9.41 4.93 16.21
C ARG A 254 9.80 6.23 15.53
N GLY A 255 10.99 6.76 15.82
CA GLY A 255 11.43 7.97 15.14
C GLY A 255 12.55 8.75 15.80
N VAL A 256 12.72 9.97 15.31
CA VAL A 256 13.75 10.93 15.75
C VAL A 256 13.10 12.28 16.01
N ILE A 257 13.58 12.97 17.04
CA ILE A 257 13.22 14.35 17.33
C ILE A 257 14.50 15.18 17.31
N SER A 258 14.57 16.20 16.46
CA SER A 258 15.74 17.06 16.29
C SER A 258 15.37 18.53 16.17
N GLY A 259 16.19 19.41 16.74
CA GLY A 259 16.05 20.87 16.62
C GLY A 259 14.74 21.46 17.14
N CYS A 260 13.93 20.71 17.88
CA CYS A 260 12.62 21.17 18.33
C CYS A 260 12.71 22.02 19.60
N THR A 261 11.78 22.97 19.77
CA THR A 261 11.60 23.74 21.01
C THR A 261 10.29 23.38 21.68
N VAL A 262 10.34 22.76 22.86
CA VAL A 262 9.15 22.22 23.54
C VAL A 262 9.07 22.68 25.01
N SER A 263 8.13 23.58 25.30
CA SER A 263 8.02 24.25 26.59
C SER A 263 6.58 24.26 27.12
N ASN A 264 6.42 24.40 28.44
CA ASN A 264 5.15 24.55 29.13
C ASN A 264 4.14 23.38 28.99
N ASN A 265 4.61 22.14 28.83
CA ASN A 265 3.78 20.93 28.76
C ASN A 265 3.88 20.07 30.02
N VAL A 266 2.99 19.09 30.21
CA VAL A 266 3.17 18.09 31.29
C VAL A 266 4.43 17.27 31.03
N ASN A 267 4.55 16.69 29.86
CA ASN A 267 5.79 16.13 29.37
C ASN A 267 6.19 16.92 28.12
N GLY A 268 7.43 17.41 28.07
CA GLY A 268 7.93 18.06 26.87
C GLY A 268 7.94 17.05 25.72
N ILE A 269 8.77 16.03 25.86
CA ILE A 269 8.82 14.88 24.96
C ILE A 269 8.39 13.63 25.73
N ILE A 270 7.54 12.80 25.13
CA ILE A 270 7.15 11.52 25.71
C ILE A 270 7.09 10.41 24.66
N ALA A 271 7.70 9.27 25.00
CA ALA A 271 7.51 7.99 24.32
C ALA A 271 6.61 7.09 25.19
N ASN A 272 5.66 6.39 24.56
CA ASN A 272 4.74 5.49 25.24
C ASN A 272 4.44 4.21 24.44
N PHE A 273 3.97 3.16 25.12
CA PHE A 273 3.45 1.93 24.50
C PHE A 273 4.42 1.27 23.52
N ASN A 274 5.58 0.83 24.00
CA ASN A 274 6.64 0.18 23.21
C ASN A 274 7.22 1.06 22.09
N SER A 275 7.08 2.38 22.20
CA SER A 275 7.76 3.31 21.29
C SER A 275 9.29 3.24 21.44
N GLN A 276 9.99 3.50 20.34
CA GLN A 276 11.46 3.56 20.29
C GLN A 276 11.89 4.83 19.56
N ILE A 277 12.36 5.83 20.30
CA ILE A 277 12.73 7.12 19.71
C ILE A 277 14.15 7.52 20.05
N THR A 278 14.75 8.32 19.17
CA THR A 278 15.97 9.08 19.45
C THR A 278 15.62 10.54 19.69
N VAL A 279 16.11 11.11 20.78
CA VAL A 279 16.03 12.54 21.08
C VAL A 279 17.43 13.13 20.91
N GLU A 280 17.57 14.02 19.94
CA GLU A 280 18.85 14.68 19.66
C GLU A 280 19.23 15.73 20.72
N SER A 281 20.53 16.02 20.84
CA SER A 281 21.05 17.04 21.78
C SER A 281 20.56 18.46 21.51
N ASN A 282 20.25 18.79 20.26
CA ASN A 282 19.86 20.14 19.82
C ASN A 282 18.40 20.51 20.11
N ASN A 283 17.65 19.66 20.80
CA ASN A 283 16.30 19.99 21.26
C ASN A 283 16.35 20.85 22.52
N THR A 284 15.51 21.87 22.57
CA THR A 284 15.43 22.89 23.63
C THR A 284 14.04 22.97 24.25
N GLY A 285 13.94 23.49 25.47
CA GLY A 285 12.65 23.86 26.04
C GLY A 285 12.62 23.79 27.55
N THR A 286 11.76 24.61 28.15
CA THR A 286 11.74 24.80 29.60
C THR A 286 10.32 24.89 30.12
N GLY A 287 10.21 24.90 31.46
CA GLY A 287 8.92 25.01 32.10
C GLY A 287 8.01 23.81 31.84
N ASN A 288 8.48 22.66 31.38
CA ASN A 288 7.64 21.44 31.37
C ASN A 288 7.54 20.88 32.80
N THR A 289 6.54 20.04 33.13
CA THR A 289 6.56 19.31 34.42
C THR A 289 7.69 18.27 34.40
N ASN A 290 7.72 17.45 33.35
CA ASN A 290 8.82 16.56 33.03
C ASN A 290 9.43 16.93 31.67
N GLY A 291 10.76 16.91 31.54
CA GLY A 291 11.45 17.22 30.29
C GLY A 291 11.23 16.13 29.24
N ILE A 292 11.95 15.02 29.39
CA ILE A 292 11.86 13.82 28.55
C ILE A 292 11.27 12.68 29.38
N THR A 293 10.24 12.02 28.88
CA THR A 293 9.53 10.94 29.59
C THR A 293 9.46 9.66 28.79
N SER A 294 9.88 8.55 29.38
CA SER A 294 9.71 7.21 28.81
C SER A 294 8.69 6.42 29.62
N ALA A 295 7.60 6.01 28.98
CA ALA A 295 6.49 5.28 29.59
C ALA A 295 6.28 3.93 28.89
N ARG A 296 6.74 2.81 29.48
CA ARG A 296 6.67 1.48 28.82
C ARG A 296 7.34 1.51 27.42
N SER A 297 8.43 2.23 27.26
CA SER A 297 9.11 2.52 25.97
C SER A 297 10.62 2.62 26.16
N THR A 298 11.35 2.84 25.07
CA THR A 298 12.79 3.14 25.10
C THR A 298 13.07 4.45 24.39
N ILE A 299 13.81 5.34 25.06
CA ILE A 299 14.31 6.60 24.50
C ILE A 299 15.83 6.54 24.46
N HIS A 300 16.40 6.76 23.29
CA HIS A 300 17.83 6.97 23.09
C HIS A 300 18.11 8.45 23.05
N LYS A 301 19.13 8.88 23.77
CA LYS A 301 19.39 10.29 23.97
C LYS A 301 20.84 10.58 23.56
N SER A 302 21.03 11.50 22.61
CA SER A 302 22.35 11.93 22.14
C SER A 302 22.84 13.15 22.92
N GLY A 303 24.03 13.08 23.52
CA GLY A 303 24.63 14.22 24.21
C GLY A 303 23.86 14.73 25.44
N SER A 304 24.00 16.02 25.73
CA SER A 304 23.27 16.71 26.81
C SER A 304 22.04 17.39 26.23
N HIS A 305 20.85 17.06 26.73
CA HIS A 305 19.59 17.65 26.23
C HIS A 305 19.22 18.89 27.02
N THR A 306 18.57 19.84 26.33
CA THR A 306 18.14 21.10 26.93
C THR A 306 16.62 21.23 27.07
N VAL A 307 15.88 20.14 26.80
CA VAL A 307 14.46 20.01 27.17
C VAL A 307 14.37 19.64 28.65
N THR A 308 13.98 20.59 29.49
CA THR A 308 14.01 20.45 30.95
C THR A 308 12.61 20.41 31.55
N GLY A 309 12.51 19.76 32.71
CA GLY A 309 11.29 19.69 33.50
C GLY A 309 11.50 20.31 34.89
N THR A 310 10.47 20.96 35.42
CA THR A 310 10.50 21.54 36.78
C THR A 310 10.47 20.48 37.87
N THR A 311 9.96 19.28 37.57
CA THR A 311 9.94 18.15 38.50
C THR A 311 11.04 17.15 38.17
N LYS A 312 11.16 16.74 36.91
CA LYS A 312 12.23 15.84 36.43
C LYS A 312 12.68 16.21 35.03
N ASN A 313 13.98 16.33 34.79
CA ASN A 313 14.50 16.45 33.42
C ASN A 313 14.30 15.16 32.63
N GLU A 314 14.50 14.01 33.29
CA GLU A 314 14.28 12.68 32.73
C GLU A 314 13.33 11.91 33.65
N HIS A 315 12.20 11.46 33.10
CA HIS A 315 11.17 10.74 33.84
C HIS A 315 10.95 9.34 33.28
N TYR A 316 11.12 8.36 34.15
CA TYR A 316 10.96 6.94 33.87
C TYR A 316 9.64 6.48 34.49
N TYR A 317 8.74 5.92 33.68
CA TYR A 317 7.41 5.50 34.11
C TYR A 317 7.06 4.10 33.60
N SER A 318 6.45 3.26 34.46
CA SER A 318 5.97 1.90 34.13
C SER A 318 6.98 1.05 33.34
N GLY A 319 8.25 1.04 33.74
CA GLY A 319 9.30 0.25 33.08
C GLY A 319 9.89 0.89 31.82
N GLY A 320 9.56 2.15 31.51
CA GLY A 320 10.22 2.90 30.44
C GLY A 320 11.69 3.16 30.75
N GLN A 321 12.50 3.17 29.69
CA GLN A 321 13.95 3.36 29.74
C GLN A 321 14.35 4.61 28.95
N ILE A 322 15.33 5.33 29.47
CA ILE A 322 16.03 6.42 28.79
C ILE A 322 17.52 6.07 28.88
N VAL A 323 18.18 5.93 27.72
CA VAL A 323 19.57 5.49 27.62
C VAL A 323 20.40 6.51 26.86
N SER A 324 21.62 6.76 27.34
CA SER A 324 22.60 7.59 26.63
C SER A 324 23.27 6.77 25.52
N GLY A 325 23.33 7.32 24.31
CA GLY A 325 23.89 6.65 23.13
C GLY A 325 22.83 6.27 22.09
N GLY A 326 23.20 6.31 20.81
CA GLY A 326 22.29 6.05 19.70
C GLY A 326 21.86 4.59 19.58
N ILE A 327 20.74 4.35 18.90
CA ILE A 327 20.47 3.06 18.26
C ILE A 327 21.39 2.99 17.04
N VAL A 328 22.23 1.97 16.96
CA VAL A 328 22.87 1.56 15.70
C VAL A 328 21.88 0.69 14.94
#